data_AF-A0A6I7PI97-F1
#
_entry.id   AF-A0A6I7PI97-F1
#
_cell.length_a   1.000
_cell.length_b   1.000
_cell.length_c   1.000
_cell.angle_alpha   90.00
_cell.angle_beta   90.00
_cell.angle_gamma   90.00
#
_symmetry.space_group_name_H-M   'P 1'
#
loop_
_entity.id
_entity.type
_entity.pdbx_description
1 polymer ?
#
loop_
_entity_poly.entity_id
_entity_poly.type
_entity_poly.pdbx_seq_one_letter_code
_entity_poly.pdbx_strand_id
1 'polypeptide(L)'
;MSDPLGLIGAQHGITQPLPGAGGQTGRTPAGGLPLDPNAPSFKDVLLENINQVNKLQQDATAATEDLLAGRRDDVEGVLIATQKADTAFRMLLQVRNKVMDAYEEIKQIRV
;
A
#
# COMPACT_ATOMS: atom_id res chain seq x y z
N MET A 1 -33.45 40.82 -36.96
CA MET A 1 -34.86 41.18 -37.20
C MET A 1 -35.65 39.89 -37.03
N SER A 2 -36.39 39.60 -35.96
CA SER A 2 -36.95 40.44 -34.89
C SER A 2 -37.29 39.52 -33.70
N ASP A 3 -36.72 39.79 -32.54
CA ASP A 3 -37.36 39.49 -31.25
C ASP A 3 -38.56 40.45 -31.09
N PRO A 4 -39.64 40.11 -30.36
CA PRO A 4 -39.50 40.04 -28.90
C PRO A 4 -40.45 39.09 -28.14
N LEU A 5 -39.91 38.60 -27.03
CA LEU A 5 -40.51 38.69 -25.69
C LEU A 5 -41.82 39.51 -25.59
N GLY A 6 -42.89 38.87 -25.14
CA GLY A 6 -44.09 39.59 -24.69
C GLY A 6 -45.31 38.70 -24.56
N LEU A 7 -45.43 37.96 -23.45
CA LEU A 7 -46.70 37.54 -22.82
C LEU A 7 -46.38 37.00 -21.41
N ILE A 8 -45.96 37.94 -20.56
CA ILE A 8 -46.12 37.84 -19.10
C ILE A 8 -47.58 38.19 -18.81
N GLY A 9 -48.26 37.33 -18.06
CA GLY A 9 -49.46 37.73 -17.32
C GLY A 9 -50.59 36.72 -17.34
N ALA A 10 -50.51 35.68 -16.50
CA ALA A 10 -51.55 35.37 -15.52
C ALA A 10 -51.23 34.05 -14.81
N GLN A 11 -50.73 34.19 -13.58
CA GLN A 11 -51.07 33.39 -12.41
C GLN A 11 -51.92 32.10 -12.60
N HIS A 12 -51.40 30.96 -12.12
CA HIS A 12 -51.94 30.29 -10.93
C HIS A 12 -50.99 29.19 -10.43
N GLY A 13 -50.69 29.24 -9.13
CA GLY A 13 -49.69 28.42 -8.50
C GLY A 13 -50.06 26.95 -8.36
N ILE A 14 -49.04 26.11 -8.52
CA ILE A 14 -48.84 24.91 -7.73
C ILE A 14 -47.34 24.67 -7.67
N THR A 15 -46.71 25.30 -6.68
CA THR A 15 -45.43 24.89 -6.10
C THR A 15 -45.57 23.43 -5.68
N GLN A 16 -45.03 22.51 -6.48
CA GLN A 16 -44.69 21.17 -6.01
C GLN A 16 -43.34 21.29 -5.30
N PRO A 17 -43.28 21.11 -3.96
CA PRO A 17 -42.00 20.96 -3.29
C PRO A 17 -41.38 19.63 -3.74
N LEU A 18 -40.22 19.70 -4.38
CA LEU A 18 -39.38 18.54 -4.61
C LEU A 18 -39.06 17.87 -3.26
N PRO A 19 -39.09 16.53 -3.17
CA PRO A 19 -38.60 15.83 -2.01
C PRO A 19 -37.08 16.01 -1.90
N GLY A 20 -36.64 16.74 -0.87
CA GLY A 20 -35.49 16.37 -0.04
C GLY A 20 -34.11 16.33 -0.72
N ALA A 21 -33.63 17.46 -1.23
CA ALA A 21 -32.19 17.76 -1.17
C ALA A 21 -31.89 18.34 0.21
N GLY A 22 -31.39 17.52 1.14
CA GLY A 22 -31.03 17.97 2.49
C GLY A 22 -30.69 16.83 3.41
N GLY A 23 -29.44 16.35 3.35
CA GLY A 23 -28.97 15.25 4.19
C GLY A 23 -27.49 14.96 3.99
N GLN A 24 -26.66 15.99 4.05
CA GLN A 24 -25.24 15.82 4.34
C GLN A 24 -25.14 15.35 5.80
N THR A 25 -25.08 14.04 6.04
CA THR A 25 -24.70 13.51 7.35
C THR A 25 -23.99 12.19 7.16
N GLY A 26 -22.67 12.22 7.36
CA GLY A 26 -21.88 11.04 7.68
C GLY A 26 -21.68 10.05 6.53
N ARG A 27 -20.82 10.41 5.56
CA ARG A 27 -19.87 9.39 5.09
C ARG A 27 -18.97 9.08 6.27
N THR A 28 -19.42 8.21 7.16
CA THR A 28 -18.54 7.50 8.08
C THR A 28 -17.42 6.94 7.22
N PRO A 29 -16.13 7.23 7.51
CA PRO A 29 -15.08 6.42 6.92
C PRO A 29 -15.42 4.99 7.32
N ALA A 30 -15.58 4.11 6.33
CA ALA A 30 -15.70 2.67 6.56
C ALA A 30 -14.35 2.20 7.13
N GLY A 31 -14.14 2.49 8.41
CA GLY A 31 -13.02 2.05 9.22
C GLY A 31 -13.45 0.78 9.94
N GLY A 32 -12.83 -0.32 9.56
CA GLY A 32 -13.05 -1.63 10.16
C GLY A 32 -13.40 -2.69 9.13
N LEU A 33 -12.48 -2.97 8.20
CA LEU A 33 -12.37 -4.34 7.72
C LEU A 33 -12.24 -5.24 8.98
N PRO A 34 -13.00 -6.34 9.09
CA PRO A 34 -12.82 -7.26 10.20
C PRO A 34 -11.35 -7.66 10.25
N LEU A 35 -10.69 -7.35 11.36
CA LEU A 35 -9.35 -7.85 11.63
C LEU A 35 -9.53 -9.35 11.85
N ASP A 36 -9.17 -10.15 10.84
CA ASP A 36 -9.21 -11.60 10.98
C ASP A 36 -8.27 -11.98 12.13
N PRO A 37 -8.78 -12.57 13.23
CA PRO A 37 -7.97 -12.88 14.40
C PRO A 37 -6.90 -13.94 14.11
N ASN A 38 -6.96 -14.61 12.95
CA ASN A 38 -5.93 -15.54 12.49
C ASN A 38 -4.95 -14.92 11.48
N ALA A 39 -5.10 -13.64 11.12
CA ALA A 39 -4.13 -12.97 10.26
C ALA A 39 -2.77 -12.85 11.00
N PRO A 40 -1.66 -13.22 10.35
CA PRO A 40 -0.34 -13.08 10.95
C PRO A 40 -0.07 -11.61 11.29
N SER A 41 0.53 -11.36 12.46
CA SER A 41 0.81 -10.00 12.88
C SER A 41 1.89 -9.40 11.97
N PHE A 42 1.92 -8.06 11.86
CA PHE A 42 2.98 -7.38 11.11
C PHE A 42 4.39 -7.81 11.56
N LYS A 43 4.57 -8.05 12.87
CA LYS A 43 5.82 -8.56 13.44
C LYS A 43 6.19 -9.92 12.85
N ASP A 44 5.23 -10.84 12.77
CA ASP A 44 5.47 -12.20 12.25
C ASP A 44 5.84 -12.15 10.78
N VAL A 45 5.07 -11.38 9.99
CA VAL A 45 5.36 -11.16 8.56
C VAL A 45 6.74 -10.52 8.38
N LEU A 46 7.08 -9.49 9.15
CA LEU A 46 8.38 -8.84 9.07
C LEU A 46 9.53 -9.80 9.42
N LEU A 47 9.36 -10.60 10.46
CA LEU A 47 10.36 -11.57 10.90
C LEU A 47 10.56 -12.67 9.85
N GLU A 48 9.48 -13.17 9.25
CA GLU A 48 9.53 -14.13 8.16
C GLU A 48 10.27 -13.55 6.93
N ASN A 49 9.97 -12.31 6.55
CA ASN A 49 10.67 -11.63 5.46
C ASN A 49 12.17 -11.43 5.74
N ILE A 50 12.56 -11.09 6.99
CA ILE A 50 13.98 -11.00 7.37
C ILE A 50 14.68 -12.35 7.18
N ASN A 51 14.06 -13.44 7.63
CA ASN A 51 14.60 -14.79 7.43
C ASN A 51 14.69 -15.14 5.94
N GLN A 52 13.70 -14.74 5.14
CA GLN A 52 13.71 -14.98 3.70
C GLN A 52 14.84 -14.21 3.00
N VAL A 53 15.09 -12.94 3.35
CA VAL A 53 16.22 -12.17 2.84
C VAL A 53 17.56 -12.79 3.26
N ASN A 54 17.65 -13.32 4.48
CA ASN A 54 18.85 -14.03 4.93
C ASN A 54 19.09 -15.30 4.10
N LYS A 55 18.04 -16.08 3.83
CA LYS A 55 18.13 -17.25 2.96
C LYS A 55 18.57 -16.89 1.55
N LEU A 56 18.00 -15.85 0.96
CA LEU A 56 18.40 -15.37 -0.38
C LEU A 56 19.88 -14.98 -0.43
N GLN A 57 20.40 -14.34 0.61
CA GLN A 57 21.84 -14.03 0.71
C GLN A 57 22.70 -15.30 0.79
N GLN A 58 22.33 -16.28 1.62
CA GLN A 58 23.06 -17.54 1.72
C GLN A 58 23.05 -18.31 0.39
N ASP A 59 21.89 -18.38 -0.27
CA ASP A 59 21.73 -19.03 -1.56
C ASP A 59 22.60 -18.36 -2.64
N ALA A 60 22.65 -17.02 -2.66
CA ALA A 60 23.51 -16.26 -3.58
C ALA A 60 25.01 -16.50 -3.31
N THR A 61 25.42 -16.52 -2.05
CA THR A 61 26.81 -16.82 -1.66
C THR A 61 27.20 -18.23 -2.06
N ALA A 62 26.38 -19.24 -1.73
CA ALA A 62 26.63 -20.63 -2.10
C ALA A 62 26.70 -20.81 -3.62
N ALA A 63 25.78 -20.19 -4.36
CA ALA A 63 25.80 -20.24 -5.82
C ALA A 63 27.07 -19.60 -6.40
N THR A 64 27.54 -18.50 -5.82
CA THR A 64 28.80 -17.83 -6.21
C THR A 64 30.01 -18.71 -5.92
N GLU A 65 30.07 -19.32 -4.74
CA GLU A 65 31.16 -20.24 -4.37
C GLU A 65 31.20 -21.46 -5.29
N ASP A 66 30.05 -22.04 -5.62
CA ASP A 66 29.96 -23.19 -6.52
C ASP A 66 30.40 -22.85 -7.93
N LEU A 67 30.08 -21.64 -8.42
CA LEU A 67 30.53 -21.14 -9.71
C LEU A 67 32.06 -20.97 -9.72
N LEU A 68 32.62 -20.33 -8.70
CA LEU A 68 34.07 -20.12 -8.58
C LEU A 68 34.85 -21.44 -8.42
N ALA A 69 34.24 -22.43 -7.76
CA ALA A 69 34.79 -23.77 -7.60
C ALA A 69 34.66 -24.65 -8.86
N GLY A 70 34.01 -24.16 -9.92
CA GLY A 70 33.73 -24.94 -11.13
C GLY A 70 32.73 -26.09 -10.91
N ARG A 71 31.98 -26.08 -9.80
CA ARG A 71 30.89 -27.04 -9.52
C ARG A 71 29.60 -26.65 -10.22
N ARG A 72 29.54 -25.43 -10.75
CA ARG A 72 28.40 -24.84 -11.46
C ARG A 72 28.93 -24.01 -12.63
N ASP A 73 28.33 -24.14 -13.80
CA ASP A 73 28.62 -23.30 -14.98
C ASP A 73 27.49 -22.28 -15.25
N ASP A 74 26.50 -22.22 -14.36
CA ASP A 74 25.30 -21.39 -14.50
C ASP A 74 25.52 -19.97 -13.97
N VAL A 75 26.28 -19.17 -14.72
CA VAL A 75 26.55 -17.76 -14.36
C VAL A 75 25.26 -16.94 -14.27
N GLU A 76 24.30 -17.19 -15.15
CA GLU A 76 23.02 -16.47 -15.21
C GLU A 76 22.21 -16.66 -13.92
N GLY A 77 22.06 -17.89 -13.43
CA GLY A 77 21.33 -18.16 -12.19
C GLY A 77 22.03 -17.57 -10.96
N VAL A 78 23.38 -17.56 -10.93
CA VAL A 78 24.15 -16.93 -9.85
C VAL A 78 23.93 -15.43 -9.82
N LEU A 79 23.96 -14.78 -10.98
CA LEU A 79 23.68 -13.34 -11.10
C LEU A 79 22.24 -13.01 -10.70
N ILE A 80 21.27 -13.83 -11.12
CA ILE A 80 19.87 -13.66 -10.73
C ILE A 80 19.69 -13.83 -9.22
N ALA A 81 20.29 -14.85 -8.61
CA ALA A 81 20.23 -15.08 -7.17
C ALA A 81 20.81 -13.89 -6.40
N THR A 82 21.96 -13.39 -6.84
CA THR A 82 22.62 -12.21 -6.27
C THR A 82 21.75 -10.95 -6.40
N GLN A 83 21.18 -10.71 -7.58
CA GLN A 83 20.31 -9.55 -7.82
C GLN A 83 19.03 -9.61 -6.99
N LYS A 84 18.44 -10.80 -6.82
CA LYS A 84 17.29 -11.02 -5.95
C LYS A 84 17.64 -10.73 -4.50
N ALA A 85 18.77 -11.23 -4.00
CA ALA A 85 19.23 -10.97 -2.64
C ALA A 85 19.45 -9.47 -2.39
N ASP A 86 20.14 -8.76 -3.29
CA ASP A 86 20.38 -7.31 -3.17
C ASP A 86 19.08 -6.51 -3.18
N THR A 87 18.17 -6.80 -4.13
CA THR A 87 16.89 -6.09 -4.23
C THR A 87 16.03 -6.30 -2.97
N ALA A 88 15.94 -7.55 -2.50
CA ALA A 88 15.17 -7.88 -1.30
C ALA A 88 15.78 -7.23 -0.04
N PHE A 89 17.11 -7.16 0.05
CA PHE A 89 17.79 -6.47 1.14
C PHE A 89 17.54 -4.96 1.13
N ARG A 90 17.60 -4.30 -0.03
CA ARG A 90 17.28 -2.88 -0.16
C ARG A 90 15.85 -2.57 0.27
N MET A 91 14.90 -3.43 -0.12
CA MET A 91 13.51 -3.31 0.32
C MET A 91 13.39 -3.44 1.84
N LEU A 92 14.08 -4.42 2.44
CA LEU A 92 14.10 -4.59 3.89
C LEU A 92 14.66 -3.36 4.62
N LEU A 93 15.70 -2.71 4.09
CA LEU A 93 16.21 -1.45 4.65
C LEU A 93 15.18 -0.32 4.62
N GLN A 94 14.40 -0.22 3.55
CA GLN A 94 13.31 0.76 3.48
C GLN A 94 12.24 0.48 4.55
N VAL A 95 11.88 -0.79 4.73
CA VAL A 95 10.93 -1.19 5.78
C VAL A 95 11.50 -0.89 7.17
N ARG A 96 12.78 -1.21 7.43
CA ARG A 96 13.46 -0.87 8.68
C ARG A 96 13.36 0.63 8.98
N ASN A 97 13.65 1.48 8.00
CA ASN A 97 13.57 2.93 8.17
C ASN A 97 12.12 3.37 8.49
N LYS A 98 11.14 2.84 7.77
CA LYS A 98 9.72 3.15 8.02
C LYS A 98 9.22 2.69 9.39
N VAL A 99 9.69 1.55 9.89
CA VAL A 99 9.37 1.09 11.25
C VAL A 99 9.98 2.02 12.30
N MET A 100 11.21 2.51 12.09
CA MET A 100 11.82 3.49 12.98
C MET A 100 11.09 4.84 12.95
N ASP A 101 10.70 5.31 11.76
CA ASP A 101 9.89 6.52 11.61
C ASP A 101 8.57 6.40 12.38
N ALA A 102 7.85 5.28 12.21
CA ALA A 102 6.59 5.03 12.91
C ALA A 102 6.76 4.95 14.43
N TYR A 103 7.88 4.40 14.90
CA TYR A 103 8.21 4.36 16.33
C TYR A 103 8.42 5.78 16.90
N GLU A 104 9.18 6.62 16.20
CA GLU A 104 9.38 8.03 16.58
C GLU A 104 8.06 8.83 16.55
N GLU A 105 7.20 8.60 15.55
CA GLU A 105 5.89 9.25 15.45
C GLU A 105 4.99 8.91 16.64
N ILE A 106 4.90 7.63 17.03
CA ILE A 106 4.12 7.21 18.22
C ILE A 106 4.66 7.87 19.50
N LYS A 107 5.97 8.04 19.60
CA LYS A 107 6.59 8.72 20.75
C LYS A 107 6.24 10.21 20.79
N GLN A 108 6.20 10.88 19.64
CA GLN A 108 5.81 12.30 19.54
C GLN A 108 4.33 12.55 19.81
N ILE A 109 3.43 11.61 19.52
CA ILE A 109 2.00 11.73 19.84
C ILE A 109 1.75 11.70 21.36
N ARG A 110 2.63 11.05 22.14
CA ARG A 110 2.47 10.87 23.59
C ARG A 110 3.07 11.96 24.47
N VAL A 111 3.55 13.06 23.89
CA VAL A 111 3.97 14.28 24.62
C VAL A 111 3.02 15.42 24.33
#